data_AF-A0A973F819-F1
#
_entry.id   AF-A0A973F819-F1
#
_cell.length_a   1.000
_cell.length_b   1.000
_cell.length_c   1.000
_cell.angle_alpha   90.00
_cell.angle_beta   90.00
_cell.angle_gamma   90.00
#
_symmetry.space_group_name_H-M   'P 1'
#
loop_
_entity.id
_entity.type
_entity.pdbx_description
1 polymer ?
#
loop_
_entity_poly.entity_id
_entity_poly.type
_entity_poly.pdbx_seq_one_letter_code
_entity_poly.pdbx_strand_id
1 'polypeptide(L)'
;MSYNPKNTIPLADFTYFQSKFTKKTPTSISFPENSDVTKQEFAAECDINTIMRRYQSTGEMPVLNQSAPQYLDATGFDYSEAMAFVAGAKSLFNELPSHIRNRFDNDPAVFLDFTSNEANYSEMSEMGLL
;
A
#
# COMPACT_ATOMS: atom_id res chain seq x y z
N MET A 1 -31.99 27.00 -18.61
CA MET A 1 -31.72 27.41 -17.21
C MET A 1 -33.04 27.80 -16.55
N SER A 2 -33.81 26.83 -16.05
CA SER A 2 -35.08 27.12 -15.37
C SER A 2 -34.83 27.36 -13.88
N TYR A 3 -35.03 28.59 -13.45
CA TYR A 3 -35.01 28.98 -12.05
C TYR A 3 -36.14 28.25 -11.30
N ASN A 4 -35.80 27.37 -10.37
CA ASN A 4 -36.76 26.67 -9.51
C ASN A 4 -36.79 27.37 -8.13
N PRO A 5 -37.83 28.16 -7.81
CA PRO A 5 -37.91 28.89 -6.55
C PRO A 5 -38.09 27.99 -5.32
N LYS A 6 -38.34 26.69 -5.50
CA LYS A 6 -38.42 25.71 -4.40
C LYS A 6 -37.07 25.05 -4.09
N ASN A 7 -36.04 25.28 -4.91
CA ASN A 7 -34.67 24.80 -4.69
C ASN A 7 -33.78 25.96 -4.24
N THR A 8 -34.17 26.63 -3.15
CA THR A 8 -33.28 27.60 -2.50
C THR A 8 -32.28 26.83 -1.65
N ILE A 9 -30.99 26.99 -1.92
CA ILE A 9 -29.96 26.58 -0.98
C ILE A 9 -30.24 27.37 0.31
N PRO A 10 -30.57 26.74 1.45
CA PRO A 10 -30.74 27.48 2.67
C PRO A 10 -29.41 28.18 2.96
N LEU A 11 -29.43 29.50 3.12
CA LEU A 11 -28.29 30.23 3.69
C LEU A 11 -28.10 29.62 5.08
N ALA A 12 -27.05 28.82 5.23
CA ALA A 12 -26.82 28.08 6.46
C ALA A 12 -26.77 29.08 7.63
N ASP A 13 -27.66 28.91 8.62
CA ASP A 13 -27.74 29.67 9.88
C ASP A 13 -26.51 29.49 10.79
N PHE A 14 -25.42 28.95 10.27
CA PHE A 14 -24.27 28.48 11.02
C PHE A 14 -23.00 29.13 10.51
N THR A 15 -22.87 30.44 10.71
CA THR A 15 -21.54 31.06 10.83
C THR A 15 -20.93 30.64 12.17
N TYR A 16 -20.52 29.37 12.29
CA TYR A 16 -19.66 28.96 13.41
C TYR A 16 -18.26 29.51 13.14
N PHE A 17 -17.97 30.69 13.70
CA PHE A 17 -16.59 31.11 13.86
C PHE A 17 -15.87 30.07 14.71
N GLN A 18 -15.02 29.25 14.07
CA GLN A 18 -14.25 28.22 14.76
C GLN A 18 -13.10 28.90 15.49
N SER A 19 -13.14 28.87 16.82
CA SER A 19 -12.08 29.40 17.69
C SER A 19 -11.28 28.25 18.31
N LYS A 20 -10.09 28.54 18.86
CA LYS A 20 -9.29 27.55 19.61
C LYS A 20 -10.05 26.94 20.80
N PHE A 21 -11.10 27.61 21.28
CA PHE A 21 -11.90 27.19 22.44
C PHE A 21 -13.26 26.60 22.04
N THR A 22 -13.58 26.53 20.75
CA THR A 22 -14.84 25.95 20.29
C THR A 22 -14.83 24.43 20.50
N LYS A 23 -15.87 23.90 21.16
CA LYS A 23 -16.01 22.46 21.38
C LYS A 23 -16.13 21.74 20.03
N LYS A 24 -15.17 20.87 19.73
CA LYS A 24 -15.20 20.08 18.49
C LYS A 24 -16.44 19.20 18.47
N THR A 25 -17.19 19.23 17.38
CA THR A 25 -18.29 18.30 17.14
C THR A 25 -17.70 16.90 16.96
N PRO A 26 -18.11 15.90 17.77
CA PRO A 26 -17.69 14.53 17.52
C PRO A 26 -18.36 14.06 16.23
N THR A 27 -17.56 13.86 15.20
CA THR A 27 -18.00 13.27 13.93
C THR A 27 -17.70 11.78 13.94
N SER A 28 -18.72 10.94 13.82
CA SER A 28 -18.57 9.51 13.51
C SER A 28 -18.76 9.29 12.02
N ILE A 29 -17.88 8.49 11.40
CA ILE A 29 -18.07 8.05 10.02
C ILE A 29 -18.88 6.76 10.06
N SER A 30 -20.07 6.75 9.48
CA SER A 30 -20.88 5.55 9.26
C SER A 30 -20.93 5.26 7.77
N PHE A 31 -20.76 3.98 7.41
CA PHE A 31 -20.87 3.51 6.03
C PHE A 31 -22.16 2.68 5.92
N PRO A 32 -23.32 3.31 5.65
CA PRO A 32 -24.55 2.57 5.44
C PRO A 32 -24.41 1.70 4.17
N GLU A 33 -25.01 0.51 4.22
CA GLU A 33 -24.99 -0.46 3.11
C GLU A 33 -25.56 0.15 1.81
N ASN A 34 -26.57 1.03 1.95
CA ASN A 34 -27.12 1.82 0.85
C ASN A 34 -26.64 3.28 0.96
N SER A 35 -25.41 3.53 0.51
CA SER A 35 -24.85 4.88 0.43
C SER A 35 -25.17 5.51 -0.93
N ASP A 36 -25.93 6.61 -0.92
CA ASP A 36 -26.31 7.39 -2.12
C ASP A 36 -25.14 8.17 -2.74
N VAL A 37 -24.02 8.28 -2.02
CA VAL A 37 -22.84 9.07 -2.44
C VAL A 37 -21.74 8.23 -3.08
N THR A 38 -21.86 6.90 -3.05
CA THR A 38 -20.85 5.97 -3.58
C THR A 38 -21.41 5.15 -4.72
N LYS A 39 -20.60 4.95 -5.77
CA LYS A 39 -20.93 4.05 -6.87
C LYS A 39 -20.73 2.60 -6.43
N GLN A 40 -21.84 1.91 -6.14
CA GLN A 40 -21.82 0.54 -5.62
C GLN A 40 -21.29 -0.49 -6.64
N GLU A 41 -21.34 -0.19 -7.94
CA GLU A 41 -20.78 -1.05 -9.00
C GLU A 41 -19.29 -1.34 -8.83
N PHE A 42 -18.53 -0.44 -8.20
CA PHE A 42 -17.09 -0.60 -7.94
C PHE A 42 -16.77 -1.27 -6.59
N ALA A 43 -17.77 -1.64 -5.79
CA ALA A 43 -17.55 -2.21 -4.47
C ALA A 43 -16.71 -3.50 -4.54
N ALA A 44 -17.00 -4.37 -5.52
CA ALA A 44 -16.26 -5.61 -5.70
C ALA A 44 -14.81 -5.41 -6.15
N GLU A 45 -14.52 -4.33 -6.88
CA GLU A 45 -13.16 -3.98 -7.31
C GLU A 45 -12.32 -3.42 -6.17
N CYS A 46 -12.94 -2.70 -5.24
CA CYS A 46 -12.28 -2.16 -4.05
C CYS A 46 -12.14 -3.18 -2.90
N ASP A 47 -12.76 -4.36 -2.99
CA ASP A 47 -12.62 -5.42 -1.99
C ASP A 47 -11.21 -6.03 -2.04
N ILE A 48 -10.49 -5.97 -0.92
CA ILE A 48 -9.14 -6.52 -0.77
C ILE A 48 -9.06 -7.99 -1.17
N ASN A 49 -10.11 -8.78 -0.92
CA ASN A 49 -10.12 -10.20 -1.29
C ASN A 49 -10.14 -10.38 -2.81
N THR A 50 -10.87 -9.52 -3.52
CA THR A 50 -10.91 -9.51 -4.99
C THR A 50 -9.58 -9.04 -5.57
N ILE A 51 -9.00 -7.98 -5.00
CA ILE A 51 -7.69 -7.45 -5.42
C ILE A 51 -6.61 -8.51 -5.26
N MET A 52 -6.54 -9.16 -4.10
CA MET A 52 -5.54 -10.20 -3.83
C MET A 52 -5.75 -11.43 -4.71
N ARG A 53 -7.00 -11.84 -4.96
CA ARG A 53 -7.30 -12.95 -5.88
C ARG A 53 -6.87 -12.62 -7.31
N ARG A 54 -7.17 -11.40 -7.79
CA ARG A 54 -6.74 -10.92 -9.10
C ARG A 54 -5.22 -10.92 -9.18
N TYR A 55 -4.54 -10.30 -8.22
CA TYR A 55 -3.08 -10.27 -8.13
C TYR A 55 -2.45 -11.67 -8.15
N GLN A 56 -2.98 -12.62 -7.38
CA GLN A 56 -2.49 -14.01 -7.42
C GLN A 56 -2.66 -14.67 -8.79
N SER A 57 -3.73 -14.34 -9.52
CA SER A 57 -4.02 -14.92 -10.83
C SER A 57 -3.29 -14.25 -11.99
N THR A 58 -3.10 -12.92 -11.94
CA THR A 58 -2.54 -12.13 -13.05
C THR A 58 -1.15 -11.58 -12.78
N GLY A 59 -0.66 -11.61 -11.53
CA GLY A 59 0.63 -11.03 -11.13
C GLY A 59 0.68 -9.50 -11.11
N GLU A 60 -0.29 -8.82 -11.74
CA GLU A 60 -0.36 -7.36 -11.80
C GLU A 60 -1.20 -6.79 -10.64
N MET A 61 -0.59 -5.90 -9.84
CA MET A 61 -1.34 -5.01 -8.95
C MET A 61 -1.99 -3.89 -9.78
N PRO A 62 -3.18 -3.38 -9.40
CA PRO A 62 -3.72 -2.17 -10.01
C PRO A 62 -2.71 -1.04 -9.87
N VAL A 63 -2.23 -0.55 -11.03
CA VAL A 63 -1.13 0.42 -11.25
C VAL A 63 -0.75 1.21 -10.01
N LEU A 64 0.25 0.72 -9.28
CA LEU A 64 1.08 1.56 -8.43
C LEU A 64 2.31 1.90 -9.26
N ASN A 65 2.62 3.19 -9.37
CA ASN A 65 3.87 3.66 -9.96
C ASN A 65 5.04 3.04 -9.18
N GLN A 66 5.56 1.91 -9.64
CA GLN A 66 6.59 1.14 -8.97
C GLN A 66 7.97 1.56 -9.52
N SER A 67 8.80 2.07 -8.62
CA SER A 67 10.24 2.31 -8.75
C SER A 67 10.68 3.68 -9.27
N ALA A 68 11.30 4.45 -8.36
CA ALA A 68 12.16 5.58 -8.70
C ALA A 68 13.56 5.06 -9.09
N PRO A 69 14.22 5.61 -10.13
CA PRO A 69 15.57 5.18 -10.51
C PRO A 69 16.56 5.57 -9.41
N GLN A 70 17.27 4.58 -8.85
CA GLN A 70 18.27 4.76 -7.81
C GLN A 70 19.67 4.66 -8.43
N TYR A 71 20.44 5.75 -8.34
CA TYR A 71 21.85 5.78 -8.74
C TYR A 71 22.70 5.71 -7.48
N LEU A 72 23.47 4.63 -7.29
CA LEU A 72 24.36 4.46 -6.14
C LEU A 72 25.80 4.85 -6.51
N ASP A 73 26.44 5.64 -5.63
CA ASP A 73 27.88 5.84 -5.58
C ASP A 73 28.46 4.99 -4.45
N ALA A 74 29.54 4.26 -4.71
CA ALA A 74 30.08 3.21 -3.84
C ALA A 74 31.39 3.64 -3.16
N THR A 75 31.36 4.77 -2.46
CA THR A 75 32.51 5.20 -1.63
C THR A 75 32.08 5.41 -0.17
N GLY A 76 32.62 4.55 0.71
CA GLY A 76 32.64 4.73 2.17
C GLY A 76 31.31 4.98 2.86
N PHE A 77 30.47 3.95 3.01
CA PHE A 77 29.20 4.06 3.72
C PHE A 77 29.38 4.60 5.15
N ASP A 78 28.73 5.73 5.44
CA ASP A 78 28.52 6.20 6.81
C ASP A 78 27.60 5.21 7.55
N TYR A 79 27.68 5.15 8.88
CA TYR A 79 26.85 4.24 9.69
C TYR A 79 25.35 4.42 9.40
N SER A 80 24.93 5.66 9.15
CA SER A 80 23.56 6.01 8.79
C SER A 80 23.12 5.38 7.46
N GLU A 81 24.01 5.37 6.46
CA GLU A 81 23.75 4.80 5.14
C GLU A 81 23.77 3.27 5.18
N ALA A 82 24.67 2.66 5.96
CA ALA A 82 24.67 1.21 6.18
C ALA A 82 23.36 0.74 6.83
N MET A 83 22.83 1.49 7.80
CA MET A 83 21.53 1.19 8.41
C MET A 83 20.36 1.38 7.43
N ALA A 84 20.41 2.42 6.58
CA ALA A 84 19.43 2.63 5.53
C ALA A 84 19.44 1.48 4.50
N PHE A 85 20.63 0.98 4.14
CA PHE A 85 20.79 -0.16 3.24
C PHE A 85 20.20 -1.45 3.83
N VAL A 86 20.50 -1.75 5.11
CA VAL A 86 19.93 -2.91 5.81
C VAL A 86 18.40 -2.80 5.91
N ALA A 87 17.87 -1.61 6.19
CA ALA A 87 16.43 -1.37 6.22
C ALA A 87 15.78 -1.55 4.83
N GLY A 88 16.47 -1.12 3.77
CA GLY A 88 16.06 -1.35 2.38
C GLY A 88 16.01 -2.84 2.03
N ALA A 89 17.06 -3.59 2.35
CA ALA A 89 17.11 -5.04 2.13
C ALA A 89 15.98 -5.78 2.86
N LYS A 90 15.69 -5.40 4.12
CA LYS A 90 14.54 -5.94 4.88
C LYS A 90 13.20 -5.62 4.21
N SER A 91 13.07 -4.42 3.64
CA SER A 91 11.84 -4.00 2.96
C SER A 91 11.62 -4.80 1.67
N LEU A 92 12.68 -5.00 0.88
CA LEU A 92 12.64 -5.84 -0.33
C LEU A 92 12.29 -7.30 -0.01
N PHE A 93 12.87 -7.86 1.05
CA PHE A 93 12.52 -9.21 1.49
C PHE A 93 11.03 -9.31 1.87
N ASN A 94 10.46 -8.28 2.48
CA ASN A 94 9.04 -8.24 2.85
C ASN A 94 8.09 -8.13 1.66
N GLU A 95 8.56 -7.64 0.52
CA GLU A 95 7.80 -7.59 -0.74
C GLU A 95 7.64 -8.98 -1.36
N LEU A 96 8.50 -9.94 -0.98
CA LEU A 96 8.39 -11.32 -1.47
C LEU A 96 7.07 -11.99 -1.01
N PRO A 97 6.52 -12.90 -1.85
CA PRO A 97 5.35 -13.68 -1.50
C PRO A 97 5.48 -14.40 -0.15
N SER A 98 4.38 -14.50 0.60
CA SER A 98 4.38 -15.09 1.95
C SER A 98 4.88 -16.54 1.99
N HIS A 99 4.65 -17.33 0.93
CA HIS A 99 5.12 -18.71 0.86
C HIS A 99 6.66 -18.79 0.79
N ILE A 100 7.30 -17.86 0.08
CA ILE A 100 8.77 -17.77 0.02
C ILE A 100 9.30 -17.30 1.38
N ARG A 101 8.71 -16.26 1.98
CA ARG A 101 9.13 -15.78 3.30
C ARG A 101 9.03 -16.83 4.40
N ASN A 102 7.94 -17.61 4.40
CA ASN A 102 7.74 -18.70 5.36
C ASN A 102 8.78 -19.82 5.22
N ARG A 103 9.33 -20.04 4.02
CA ARG A 103 10.37 -21.04 3.78
C ARG A 103 11.69 -20.69 4.48
N PHE A 104 11.95 -19.40 4.67
CA PHE A 104 13.15 -18.87 5.32
C PHE A 104 12.85 -18.33 6.72
N ASP A 105 11.80 -18.84 7.38
CA ASP A 105 11.38 -18.44 8.74
C ASP A 105 11.18 -16.93 8.94
N ASN A 106 10.85 -16.20 7.87
CA ASN A 106 10.79 -14.74 7.81
C ASN A 106 12.11 -14.03 8.21
N ASP A 107 13.25 -14.72 8.11
CA ASP A 107 14.58 -14.15 8.34
C ASP A 107 15.30 -13.82 7.02
N PRO A 108 15.52 -12.52 6.72
CA PRO A 108 16.24 -12.10 5.51
C PRO A 108 17.72 -12.53 5.49
N ALA A 109 18.35 -12.82 6.64
CA ALA A 109 19.73 -13.28 6.68
C ALA A 109 19.87 -14.69 6.09
N VAL A 110 18.96 -15.60 6.48
CA VAL A 110 18.91 -16.97 5.96
C VAL A 110 18.65 -16.99 4.46
N PHE A 111 17.80 -16.08 3.98
CA PHE A 111 17.55 -15.90 2.55
C PHE A 111 18.79 -15.41 1.78
N LEU A 112 19.56 -14.47 2.35
CA LEU A 112 20.78 -13.98 1.73
C LEU A 112 21.86 -15.07 1.65
N ASP A 113 22.02 -15.86 2.70
CA ASP A 113 22.96 -16.98 2.73
C ASP A 113 22.58 -18.06 1.70
N PHE A 114 21.28 -18.30 1.54
CA PHE A 114 20.76 -19.24 0.53
C PHE A 114 21.04 -18.78 -0.90
N THR A 115 20.82 -17.50 -1.20
CA THR A 115 21.04 -16.91 -2.54
C THR A 115 22.51 -16.71 -2.88
N SER A 116 23.38 -16.59 -1.87
CA SER A 116 24.83 -16.45 -2.05
C SER A 116 25.53 -17.77 -2.39
N ASN A 117 24.84 -18.92 -2.26
CA ASN A 117 25.42 -20.23 -2.53
C ASN A 117 25.06 -20.71 -3.96
N GLU A 118 26.07 -20.82 -4.81
CA GLU A 118 25.91 -21.27 -6.22
C GLU A 118 25.29 -22.66 -6.36
N ALA A 119 25.38 -23.53 -5.34
CA ALA A 119 24.77 -24.85 -5.37
C ALA A 119 23.22 -24.81 -5.37
N ASN A 120 22.63 -23.71 -4.90
CA ASN A 120 21.18 -23.55 -4.77
C ASN A 120 20.52 -22.93 -6.02
N TYR A 121 21.29 -22.71 -7.09
CA TYR A 121 20.86 -22.01 -8.29
C TYR A 121 19.65 -22.68 -8.99
N SER A 122 19.62 -24.02 -9.01
CA SER A 122 18.50 -24.76 -9.57
C SER A 122 17.20 -24.51 -8.80
N GLU A 123 17.29 -24.47 -7.48
CA GLU A 123 16.13 -24.26 -6.60
C GLU A 123 15.65 -22.81 -6.65
N MET A 124 16.57 -21.84 -6.80
CA MET A 124 16.24 -20.44 -7.04
C MET A 124 15.47 -20.22 -8.35
N SER A 125 15.84 -20.94 -9.42
CA SER A 125 15.13 -20.88 -10.70
C SER A 125 13.71 -21.43 -10.58
N GLU A 126 13.51 -22.52 -9.84
CA GLU A 126 12.18 -23.09 -9.59
C GLU A 126 11.28 -22.14 -8.77
N MET A 127 11.87 -21.36 -7.85
CA MET A 127 11.15 -20.35 -7.07
C MET A 127 10.85 -19.05 -7.84
N GLY A 128 11.34 -18.91 -9.08
CA GLY A 128 11.16 -17.70 -9.88
C GLY A 128 11.95 -16.50 -9.38
N LEU A 129 13.07 -16.75 -8.68
CA LEU A 129 14.00 -15.71 -8.21
C LEU A 129 15.09 -15.35 -9.25
N LEU A 130 15.09 -16.05 -10.39
CA LEU A 130 15.98 -15.87 -11.55
C LEU A 130 15.17 -15.61 -12.82
#